data_AF-A0A167E0A3-F1
#
_entry.id   AF-A0A167E0A3-F1
#
_cell.length_a   1.000
_cell.length_b   1.000
_cell.length_c   1.000
_cell.angle_alpha   90.00
_cell.angle_beta   90.00
_cell.angle_gamma   90.00
#
_symmetry.space_group_name_H-M   'P 1'
#
loop_
_entity.id
_entity.type
_entity.pdbx_description
1 polymer ?
#
loop_
_entity_poly.entity_id
_entity_poly.type
_entity_poly.pdbx_seq_one_letter_code
_entity_poly.pdbx_strand_id
1 'polypeptide(L)'
;MIPYGDASWYQGYYSPYYGPSHAALRAEVRTWVDENIRPYVDEWDAKGEMPAEVYKSFAQQGYLAAVIGLKKYPTQYTDLRLKNVPLDDFDAFHEFVILDELCRAGSGGVVWNLTGGFSIGIPPVVKYCQDAVRKRVVPQILSGDKRICLAITEPEAGSDVANLTTTAKKTPDGKYYIVNGAKKWITNGVWSDFFSVAVRTGGPGMKGISMLLIEKTFPGVEVRKIETQGMRVSGSTYITFDDVKVPVENLIGEENKGFKTIVTNFNHERLGVIGQAVRFSRLLYEESMKYAHVRETFGKKLVEHDVIRMKLAQMAAKTEAAQNWLENLIYQYDAMEEQEAMMRLGGAIAGLKGLASQTMEYCAREASQIFGGLSYTRGGRGGVVERLYREVRALAIPGGSEEIMFDLSIRQALKVHEFLGAKL
;
A
#
# COMPACT_ATOMS: atom_id res chain seq x y z
N MET A 1 -6.32 2.66 -28.01
CA MET A 1 -5.49 2.89 -26.81
C MET A 1 -5.43 4.39 -26.57
N ILE A 2 -5.53 4.85 -25.32
CA ILE A 2 -5.43 6.28 -25.01
C ILE A 2 -3.94 6.60 -24.79
N PRO A 3 -3.35 7.62 -25.46
CA PRO A 3 -1.96 8.01 -25.23
C PRO A 3 -1.72 8.22 -23.75
N TYR A 4 -0.63 7.70 -23.17
CA TYR A 4 -0.36 7.77 -21.72
C TYR A 4 -1.42 7.13 -20.79
N GLY A 5 -2.44 6.42 -21.31
CA GLY A 5 -3.47 5.76 -20.48
C GLY A 5 -3.00 4.47 -19.82
N ASP A 6 -1.96 3.84 -20.35
CA ASP A 6 -1.19 2.75 -19.72
C ASP A 6 0.30 3.14 -19.73
N ALA A 7 1.16 2.44 -18.96
CA ALA A 7 2.61 2.68 -19.01
C ALA A 7 3.19 2.34 -20.40
N SER A 8 4.29 3.01 -20.78
CA SER A 8 4.86 2.95 -22.14
C SER A 8 5.18 1.52 -22.60
N TRP A 9 5.70 0.66 -21.71
CA TRP A 9 6.04 -0.73 -22.01
C TRP A 9 4.84 -1.53 -22.55
N TYR A 10 3.61 -1.20 -22.12
CA TYR A 10 2.40 -1.84 -22.63
C TYR A 10 1.93 -1.26 -23.98
N GLN A 11 2.37 -0.05 -24.31
CA GLN A 11 2.01 0.61 -25.58
C GLN A 11 2.94 0.22 -26.74
N GLY A 12 3.70 -0.87 -26.60
CA GLY A 12 4.62 -1.38 -27.61
C GLY A 12 6.02 -0.74 -27.57
N TYR A 13 6.33 0.05 -26.54
CA TYR A 13 7.69 0.55 -26.33
C TYR A 13 8.56 -0.53 -25.67
N TYR A 14 9.85 -0.53 -26.00
CA TYR A 14 10.82 -1.42 -25.38
C TYR A 14 10.99 -1.08 -23.90
N SER A 15 11.12 -2.11 -23.07
CA SER A 15 11.42 -1.97 -21.65
C SER A 15 12.52 -2.95 -21.26
N PRO A 16 13.48 -2.54 -20.41
CA PRO A 16 14.44 -3.46 -19.80
C PRO A 16 13.84 -4.22 -18.60
N TYR A 17 12.64 -3.84 -18.13
CA TYR A 17 12.03 -4.34 -16.89
C TYR A 17 10.94 -5.37 -17.15
N TYR A 18 10.14 -5.17 -18.20
CA TYR A 18 8.96 -5.98 -18.46
C TYR A 18 9.19 -6.95 -19.61
N GLY A 19 8.74 -8.18 -19.41
CA GLY A 19 8.84 -9.29 -20.36
C GLY A 19 7.51 -10.03 -20.58
N PRO A 20 7.53 -11.17 -21.28
CA PRO A 20 6.31 -11.94 -21.59
C PRO A 20 5.50 -12.38 -20.36
N SER A 21 6.16 -12.82 -19.28
CA SER A 21 5.51 -13.22 -18.02
C SER A 21 4.74 -12.07 -17.37
N HIS A 22 5.35 -10.88 -17.33
CA HIS A 22 4.73 -9.64 -16.87
C HIS A 22 3.49 -9.27 -17.69
N ALA A 23 3.59 -9.32 -19.03
CA ALA A 23 2.47 -9.02 -19.91
C ALA A 23 1.31 -10.02 -19.75
N ALA A 24 1.63 -11.31 -19.54
CA ALA A 24 0.65 -12.35 -19.30
C ALA A 24 -0.07 -12.18 -17.96
N LEU A 25 0.67 -11.96 -16.86
CA LEU A 25 0.10 -11.65 -15.55
C LEU A 25 -0.79 -10.41 -15.61
N ARG A 26 -0.33 -9.38 -16.29
CA ARG A 26 -1.07 -8.14 -16.45
C ARG A 26 -2.42 -8.36 -17.14
N ALA A 27 -2.46 -9.16 -18.21
CA ALA A 27 -3.71 -9.51 -18.90
C ALA A 27 -4.66 -10.33 -18.02
N GLU A 28 -4.09 -11.25 -17.24
CA GLU A 28 -4.81 -12.07 -16.26
C GLU A 28 -5.47 -11.21 -15.17
N VAL A 29 -4.69 -10.38 -14.48
CA VAL A 29 -5.20 -9.52 -13.39
C VAL A 29 -6.21 -8.51 -13.94
N ARG A 30 -5.97 -7.93 -15.12
CA ARG A 30 -6.91 -7.01 -15.78
C ARG A 30 -8.28 -7.65 -15.98
N THR A 31 -8.30 -8.88 -16.47
CA THR A 31 -9.55 -9.63 -16.70
C THR A 31 -10.26 -9.85 -15.36
N TRP A 32 -9.54 -10.31 -14.34
CA TRP A 32 -10.11 -10.53 -13.01
C TRP A 32 -10.67 -9.23 -12.41
N VAL A 33 -9.98 -8.09 -12.56
CA VAL A 33 -10.44 -6.76 -12.08
C VAL A 33 -11.69 -6.29 -12.82
N ASP A 34 -11.72 -6.41 -14.15
CA ASP A 34 -12.85 -5.98 -14.97
C ASP A 34 -14.12 -6.83 -14.70
N GLU A 35 -13.96 -8.10 -14.31
CA GLU A 35 -15.08 -9.00 -13.99
C GLU A 35 -15.53 -8.92 -12.52
N ASN A 36 -14.58 -8.88 -11.57
CA ASN A 36 -14.86 -9.10 -10.16
C ASN A 36 -14.88 -7.82 -9.33
N ILE A 37 -14.30 -6.72 -9.81
CA ILE A 37 -14.20 -5.47 -9.05
C ILE A 37 -14.97 -4.36 -9.73
N ARG A 38 -14.56 -4.01 -10.95
CA ARG A 38 -14.98 -2.77 -11.63
C ARG A 38 -16.50 -2.57 -11.70
N PRO A 39 -17.34 -3.60 -11.94
CA PRO A 39 -18.79 -3.43 -11.99
C PRO A 39 -19.42 -3.01 -10.65
N TYR A 40 -18.72 -3.24 -9.53
CA TYR A 40 -19.27 -3.13 -8.17
C TYR A 40 -18.65 -2.00 -7.34
N VAL A 41 -17.56 -1.39 -7.80
CA VAL A 41 -16.78 -0.38 -7.05
C VAL A 41 -17.65 0.77 -6.53
N ASP A 42 -18.56 1.29 -7.34
CA ASP A 42 -19.40 2.43 -6.96
C ASP A 42 -20.35 2.06 -5.80
N GLU A 43 -20.92 0.85 -5.84
CA GLU A 43 -21.77 0.32 -4.77
C GLU A 43 -20.95 0.12 -3.49
N TRP A 44 -19.77 -0.49 -3.60
CA TRP A 44 -18.91 -0.76 -2.46
C TRP A 44 -18.39 0.52 -1.81
N ASP A 45 -17.99 1.53 -2.58
CA ASP A 45 -17.57 2.83 -2.03
C ASP A 45 -18.72 3.56 -1.31
N ALA A 46 -19.93 3.49 -1.87
CA ALA A 46 -21.11 4.08 -1.24
C ALA A 46 -21.45 3.41 0.09
N LYS A 47 -21.42 2.06 0.14
CA LYS A 47 -21.66 1.25 1.34
C LYS A 47 -20.47 1.27 2.32
N GLY A 48 -19.27 1.54 1.83
CA GLY A 48 -18.01 1.43 2.58
C GLY A 48 -17.60 -0.02 2.87
N GLU A 49 -18.06 -1.00 2.09
CA GLU A 49 -17.84 -2.42 2.34
C GLU A 49 -17.77 -3.20 1.01
N MET A 50 -16.95 -4.25 1.01
CA MET A 50 -16.78 -5.19 -0.10
C MET A 50 -16.98 -6.62 0.42
N PRO A 51 -17.64 -7.51 -0.34
CA PRO A 51 -17.85 -8.90 0.06
C PRO A 51 -16.53 -9.62 0.37
N ALA A 52 -16.52 -10.44 1.42
CA ALA A 52 -15.33 -11.18 1.85
C ALA A 52 -14.88 -12.20 0.79
N GLU A 53 -15.80 -12.69 -0.03
CA GLU A 53 -15.59 -13.60 -1.13
C GLU A 53 -14.65 -13.02 -2.19
N VAL A 54 -14.63 -11.70 -2.38
CA VAL A 54 -13.69 -11.03 -3.30
C VAL A 54 -12.26 -11.14 -2.78
N TYR A 55 -12.04 -10.97 -1.47
CA TYR A 55 -10.73 -11.18 -0.85
C TYR A 55 -10.29 -12.65 -0.94
N LYS A 56 -11.21 -13.60 -0.71
CA LYS A 56 -10.93 -15.02 -0.85
C LYS A 56 -10.60 -15.40 -2.30
N SER A 57 -11.31 -14.85 -3.27
CA SER A 57 -11.02 -15.04 -4.70
C SER A 57 -9.64 -14.48 -5.06
N PHE A 58 -9.29 -13.29 -4.58
CA PHE A 58 -7.97 -12.69 -4.77
C PHE A 58 -6.85 -13.59 -4.22
N ALA A 59 -7.06 -14.21 -3.06
CA ALA A 59 -6.14 -15.19 -2.50
C ALA A 59 -6.01 -16.43 -3.39
N GLN A 60 -7.13 -17.00 -3.86
CA GLN A 60 -7.18 -18.21 -4.69
C GLN A 60 -6.43 -18.08 -6.02
N GLN A 61 -6.32 -16.88 -6.58
CA GLN A 61 -5.50 -16.61 -7.77
C GLN A 61 -3.98 -16.58 -7.48
N GLY A 62 -3.57 -16.75 -6.22
CA GLY A 62 -2.18 -16.61 -5.80
C GLY A 62 -1.74 -15.16 -5.59
N TYR A 63 -2.63 -14.17 -5.76
CA TYR A 63 -2.25 -12.75 -5.70
C TYR A 63 -1.81 -12.31 -4.30
N LEU A 64 -2.41 -12.83 -3.22
CA LEU A 64 -1.91 -12.54 -1.86
C LEU A 64 -0.46 -12.98 -1.69
N ALA A 65 -0.08 -14.16 -2.15
CA ALA A 65 1.28 -14.66 -2.05
C ALA A 65 2.30 -13.86 -2.89
N ALA A 66 1.83 -13.20 -3.95
CA ALA A 66 2.64 -12.36 -4.80
C ALA A 66 2.85 -10.92 -4.28
N VAL A 67 2.08 -10.45 -3.28
CA VAL A 67 2.10 -9.04 -2.83
C VAL A 67 2.55 -8.84 -1.39
N ILE A 68 3.50 -9.68 -0.94
CA ILE A 68 4.08 -9.63 0.43
C ILE A 68 5.52 -9.11 0.48
N GLY A 69 6.05 -8.58 -0.63
CA GLY A 69 7.39 -7.97 -0.66
C GLY A 69 8.56 -8.96 -0.53
N LEU A 70 8.34 -10.22 -0.92
CA LEU A 70 9.41 -11.22 -1.02
C LEU A 70 9.94 -11.29 -2.45
N LYS A 71 11.27 -11.37 -2.59
CA LYS A 71 11.94 -11.53 -3.89
C LYS A 71 11.63 -12.85 -4.60
N LYS A 72 11.15 -13.85 -3.85
CA LYS A 72 10.78 -15.16 -4.37
C LYS A 72 9.41 -15.53 -3.85
N TYR A 73 8.66 -16.20 -4.71
CA TYR A 73 7.31 -16.63 -4.39
C TYR A 73 7.33 -17.63 -3.21
N PRO A 74 6.48 -17.46 -2.18
CA PRO A 74 6.57 -18.19 -0.91
C PRO A 74 5.97 -19.61 -0.98
N THR A 75 6.54 -20.48 -1.82
CA THR A 75 6.03 -21.85 -2.06
C THR A 75 6.00 -22.74 -0.81
N GLN A 76 6.82 -22.44 0.21
CA GLN A 76 6.83 -23.15 1.48
C GLN A 76 5.60 -22.89 2.36
N TYR A 77 4.79 -21.87 2.04
CA TYR A 77 3.63 -21.48 2.84
C TYR A 77 2.30 -21.64 2.11
N THR A 78 2.30 -21.89 0.79
CA THR A 78 1.08 -22.02 0.00
C THR A 78 1.34 -22.79 -1.30
N ASP A 79 0.32 -23.53 -1.75
CA ASP A 79 0.29 -24.20 -3.06
C ASP A 79 -0.41 -23.39 -4.14
N LEU A 80 -0.99 -22.23 -3.79
CA LEU A 80 -1.63 -21.32 -4.75
C LEU A 80 -0.57 -20.67 -5.65
N ARG A 81 -0.85 -20.55 -6.95
CA ARG A 81 0.09 -20.05 -7.96
C ARG A 81 -0.59 -19.02 -8.85
N LEU A 82 0.20 -18.03 -9.28
CA LEU A 82 -0.15 -17.18 -10.41
C LEU A 82 -0.29 -18.05 -11.66
N LYS A 83 -1.36 -17.87 -12.43
CA LYS A 83 -1.69 -18.80 -13.53
C LYS A 83 -0.66 -18.75 -14.66
N ASN A 84 -0.16 -17.56 -15.00
CA ASN A 84 0.71 -17.37 -16.17
C ASN A 84 2.15 -16.93 -15.83
N VAL A 85 2.61 -17.14 -14.59
CA VAL A 85 3.96 -16.75 -14.16
C VAL A 85 4.71 -17.97 -13.63
N PRO A 86 5.73 -18.46 -14.34
CA PRO A 86 6.65 -19.46 -13.80
C PRO A 86 7.31 -18.97 -12.51
N LEU A 87 7.54 -19.87 -11.55
CA LEU A 87 8.10 -19.51 -10.24
C LEU A 87 9.47 -18.85 -10.33
N ASP A 88 10.30 -19.30 -11.28
CA ASP A 88 11.66 -18.77 -11.48
C ASP A 88 11.66 -17.38 -12.13
N ASP A 89 10.58 -17.03 -12.83
CA ASP A 89 10.38 -15.73 -13.48
C ASP A 89 9.80 -14.67 -12.53
N PHE A 90 9.29 -15.07 -11.36
CA PHE A 90 8.68 -14.14 -10.42
C PHE A 90 9.72 -13.17 -9.82
N ASP A 91 9.40 -11.88 -9.89
CA ASP A 91 10.22 -10.76 -9.41
C ASP A 91 9.34 -9.62 -8.85
N ALA A 92 9.96 -8.54 -8.38
CA ALA A 92 9.25 -7.38 -7.85
C ALA A 92 8.35 -6.64 -8.88
N PHE A 93 8.60 -6.77 -10.19
CA PHE A 93 7.78 -6.15 -11.22
C PHE A 93 6.45 -6.91 -11.40
N HIS A 94 6.41 -8.22 -11.16
CA HIS A 94 5.14 -8.96 -11.10
C HIS A 94 4.23 -8.48 -9.97
N GLU A 95 4.80 -8.22 -8.79
CA GLU A 95 4.07 -7.62 -7.66
C GLU A 95 3.50 -6.24 -8.05
N PHE A 96 4.33 -5.40 -8.68
CA PHE A 96 3.89 -4.08 -9.15
C PHE A 96 2.78 -4.16 -10.22
N VAL A 97 2.84 -5.13 -11.13
CA VAL A 97 1.79 -5.36 -12.14
C VAL A 97 0.44 -5.67 -11.49
N ILE A 98 0.41 -6.49 -10.44
CA ILE A 98 -0.83 -6.78 -9.70
C ILE A 98 -1.39 -5.49 -9.11
N LEU A 99 -0.55 -4.69 -8.46
CA LEU A 99 -0.96 -3.41 -7.88
C LEU A 99 -1.50 -2.43 -8.93
N ASP A 100 -0.80 -2.27 -10.07
CA ASP A 100 -1.22 -1.38 -11.16
C ASP A 100 -2.60 -1.75 -11.70
N GLU A 101 -2.83 -3.04 -11.97
CA GLU A 101 -4.11 -3.51 -12.49
C GLU A 101 -5.24 -3.45 -11.45
N LEU A 102 -4.97 -3.64 -10.16
CA LEU A 102 -5.97 -3.39 -9.11
C LEU A 102 -6.39 -1.91 -9.08
N CYS A 103 -5.43 -1.00 -9.23
CA CYS A 103 -5.70 0.45 -9.23
C CYS A 103 -6.54 0.89 -10.43
N ARG A 104 -6.61 0.10 -11.51
CA ARG A 104 -7.49 0.37 -12.66
C ARG A 104 -8.97 0.42 -12.32
N ALA A 105 -9.37 -0.21 -11.21
CA ALA A 105 -10.72 -0.12 -10.67
C ALA A 105 -11.11 1.30 -10.22
N GLY A 106 -10.13 2.19 -10.01
CA GLY A 106 -10.37 3.57 -9.60
C GLY A 106 -10.93 3.70 -8.19
N SER A 107 -10.55 2.79 -7.28
CA SER A 107 -10.87 2.88 -5.85
C SER A 107 -9.69 2.41 -5.01
N GLY A 108 -9.04 3.33 -4.32
CA GLY A 108 -8.01 3.02 -3.36
C GLY A 108 -8.55 2.26 -2.15
N GLY A 109 -9.81 2.50 -1.77
CA GLY A 109 -10.49 1.72 -0.75
C GLY A 109 -10.49 0.21 -1.03
N VAL A 110 -10.80 -0.19 -2.27
CA VAL A 110 -10.78 -1.61 -2.69
C VAL A 110 -9.35 -2.15 -2.71
N VAL A 111 -8.40 -1.40 -3.28
CA VAL A 111 -6.98 -1.79 -3.30
C VAL A 111 -6.50 -2.06 -1.87
N TRP A 112 -6.77 -1.15 -0.94
CA TRP A 112 -6.37 -1.29 0.47
C TRP A 112 -7.16 -2.34 1.23
N ASN A 113 -8.38 -2.67 0.82
CA ASN A 113 -9.11 -3.82 1.36
C ASN A 113 -8.39 -5.13 1.02
N LEU A 114 -7.92 -5.26 -0.23
CA LEU A 114 -7.26 -6.46 -0.72
C LEU A 114 -5.81 -6.60 -0.23
N THR A 115 -5.04 -5.51 -0.23
CA THR A 115 -3.60 -5.58 0.02
C THR A 115 -3.14 -4.68 1.16
N GLY A 116 -3.84 -3.60 1.47
CA GLY A 116 -3.32 -2.50 2.30
C GLY A 116 -2.88 -2.90 3.70
N GLY A 117 -3.74 -3.53 4.50
CA GLY A 117 -3.35 -4.03 5.83
C GLY A 117 -2.50 -5.30 5.75
N PHE A 118 -2.84 -6.17 4.81
CA PHE A 118 -2.19 -7.46 4.59
C PHE A 118 -0.69 -7.33 4.27
N SER A 119 -0.33 -6.55 3.23
CA SER A 119 1.02 -6.45 2.68
C SER A 119 2.01 -5.83 3.66
N ILE A 120 1.53 -5.10 4.66
CA ILE A 120 2.36 -4.52 5.72
C ILE A 120 2.29 -5.30 7.05
N GLY A 121 1.21 -6.04 7.27
CA GLY A 121 1.00 -6.81 8.49
C GLY A 121 1.73 -8.15 8.50
N ILE A 122 1.77 -8.84 7.36
CA ILE A 122 2.35 -10.18 7.24
C ILE A 122 3.89 -10.22 7.18
N PRO A 123 4.63 -9.28 6.56
CA PRO A 123 6.07 -9.45 6.39
C PRO A 123 6.85 -9.54 7.71
N PRO A 124 6.54 -8.77 8.78
CA PRO A 124 7.17 -8.96 10.08
C PRO A 124 7.01 -10.39 10.63
N VAL A 125 5.85 -11.01 10.42
CA VAL A 125 5.58 -12.39 10.83
C VAL A 125 6.46 -13.36 10.05
N VAL A 126 6.50 -13.23 8.73
CA VAL A 126 7.32 -14.10 7.86
C VAL A 126 8.81 -13.99 8.19
N LYS A 127 9.31 -12.77 8.41
CA LYS A 127 10.73 -12.51 8.61
C LYS A 127 11.22 -12.82 10.03
N TYR A 128 10.43 -12.51 11.06
CA TYR A 128 10.95 -12.43 12.44
C TYR A 128 10.21 -13.27 13.48
N CYS A 129 9.04 -13.84 13.18
CA CYS A 129 8.41 -14.76 14.14
C CYS A 129 9.16 -16.09 14.25
N GLN A 130 8.93 -16.80 15.35
CA GLN A 130 9.41 -18.17 15.49
C GLN A 130 8.72 -19.11 14.48
N ASP A 131 9.40 -20.20 14.12
CA ASP A 131 8.90 -21.17 13.14
C ASP A 131 7.50 -21.72 13.45
N ALA A 132 7.22 -22.00 14.72
CA ALA A 132 5.92 -22.51 15.14
C ALA A 132 4.79 -21.51 14.83
N VAL A 133 5.03 -20.21 15.08
CA VAL A 133 4.06 -19.15 14.77
C VAL A 133 3.91 -18.98 13.27
N ARG A 134 5.02 -18.97 12.51
CA ARG A 134 4.97 -18.84 11.04
C ARG A 134 4.17 -19.96 10.38
N LYS A 135 4.47 -21.21 10.74
CA LYS A 135 3.79 -22.41 10.20
C LYS A 135 2.29 -22.43 10.53
N ARG A 136 1.91 -21.88 11.70
CA ARG A 136 0.51 -21.76 12.10
C ARG A 136 -0.21 -20.65 11.32
N VAL A 137 0.39 -19.47 11.20
CA VAL A 137 -0.31 -18.24 10.83
C VAL A 137 -0.23 -17.94 9.33
N VAL A 138 0.95 -18.05 8.72
CA VAL A 138 1.18 -17.60 7.33
C VAL A 138 0.29 -18.34 6.31
N PRO A 139 0.14 -19.69 6.35
CA PRO A 139 -0.70 -20.39 5.38
C PRO A 139 -2.17 -19.95 5.40
N GLN A 140 -2.73 -19.72 6.59
CA GLN A 140 -4.13 -19.28 6.75
C GLN A 140 -4.37 -17.87 6.18
N ILE A 141 -3.34 -17.02 6.20
CA ILE A 141 -3.45 -15.68 5.62
C ILE A 141 -3.30 -15.76 4.10
N LEU A 142 -2.30 -16.51 3.59
CA LEU A 142 -2.07 -16.65 2.14
C LEU A 142 -3.20 -17.39 1.43
N SER A 143 -3.94 -18.26 2.12
CA SER A 143 -5.16 -18.89 1.59
C SER A 143 -6.37 -17.95 1.55
N GLY A 144 -6.30 -16.80 2.24
CA GLY A 144 -7.41 -15.86 2.42
C GLY A 144 -8.46 -16.30 3.45
N ASP A 145 -8.20 -17.34 4.26
CA ASP A 145 -9.11 -17.77 5.34
C ASP A 145 -9.05 -16.86 6.56
N LYS A 146 -7.88 -16.24 6.76
CA LYS A 146 -7.62 -15.30 7.85
C LYS A 146 -6.98 -14.03 7.31
N ARG A 147 -7.16 -12.95 8.06
CA ARG A 147 -6.61 -11.64 7.69
C ARG A 147 -5.64 -11.13 8.74
N ILE A 148 -4.67 -10.33 8.30
CA ILE A 148 -3.70 -9.67 9.16
C ILE A 148 -3.59 -8.19 8.80
N CYS A 149 -3.30 -7.36 9.80
CA CYS A 149 -2.88 -5.98 9.56
C CYS A 149 -1.79 -5.50 10.52
N LEU A 150 -1.18 -4.37 10.19
CA LEU A 150 -0.15 -3.71 10.99
C LEU A 150 -0.76 -2.64 11.90
N ALA A 151 -0.47 -2.69 13.19
CA ALA A 151 -1.02 -1.78 14.20
C ALA A 151 0.09 -1.01 14.94
N ILE A 152 0.51 0.10 14.35
CA ILE A 152 1.59 0.97 14.89
C ILE A 152 1.02 2.26 15.47
N THR A 153 0.34 3.05 14.63
CA THR A 153 -0.10 4.41 14.93
C THR A 153 -1.08 4.44 16.11
N GLU A 154 -0.91 5.47 16.94
CA GLU A 154 -1.73 5.75 18.12
C GLU A 154 -2.40 7.13 17.96
N PRO A 155 -3.41 7.46 18.79
CA PRO A 155 -3.99 8.80 18.82
C PRO A 155 -2.95 9.92 18.98
N GLU A 156 -1.96 9.69 19.85
CA GLU A 156 -0.94 10.69 20.21
C GLU A 156 0.42 10.45 19.51
N ALA A 157 0.56 9.37 18.72
CA ALA A 157 1.82 9.00 18.06
C ALA A 157 1.59 8.51 16.62
N GLY A 158 1.74 9.45 15.68
CA GLY A 158 1.72 9.21 14.23
C GLY A 158 3.12 9.20 13.62
N SER A 159 3.58 10.37 13.17
CA SER A 159 4.94 10.54 12.63
C SER A 159 6.04 10.24 13.65
N ASP A 160 5.75 10.45 14.94
CA ASP A 160 6.66 10.19 16.06
C ASP A 160 6.45 8.80 16.68
N VAL A 161 6.62 7.76 15.86
CA VAL A 161 6.43 6.35 16.27
C VAL A 161 7.28 5.96 17.48
N ALA A 162 8.45 6.59 17.66
CA ALA A 162 9.36 6.30 18.76
C ALA A 162 8.75 6.58 20.15
N ASN A 163 7.72 7.44 20.20
CA ASN A 163 7.03 7.86 21.42
C ASN A 163 5.64 7.24 21.60
N LEU A 164 5.37 6.09 20.95
CA LEU A 164 4.17 5.30 21.22
C LEU A 164 4.03 4.93 22.72
N THR A 165 2.80 4.77 23.17
CA THR A 165 2.39 4.65 24.57
C THR A 165 1.69 3.33 24.91
N THR A 166 1.23 2.56 23.91
CA THR A 166 0.72 1.20 24.14
C THR A 166 1.80 0.36 24.82
N THR A 167 1.51 -0.18 25.99
CA THR A 167 2.48 -0.92 26.81
C THR A 167 2.29 -2.43 26.70
N ALA A 168 3.35 -3.18 26.94
CA ALA A 168 3.32 -4.62 27.11
C ALA A 168 4.25 -5.02 28.26
N LYS A 169 3.68 -5.45 29.39
CA LYS A 169 4.44 -5.84 30.59
C LYS A 169 4.45 -7.35 30.76
N LYS A 170 5.62 -7.96 30.98
CA LYS A 170 5.69 -9.40 31.27
C LYS A 170 4.98 -9.72 32.58
N THR A 171 4.23 -10.82 32.59
CA THR A 171 3.71 -11.42 33.82
C THR A 171 4.85 -11.90 34.72
N PRO A 172 4.64 -12.03 36.05
CA PRO A 172 5.69 -12.48 36.97
C PRO A 172 6.31 -13.84 36.62
N ASP A 173 5.54 -14.74 36.00
CA ASP A 173 6.02 -16.05 35.52
C ASP A 173 6.74 -15.99 34.17
N GLY A 174 6.80 -14.82 33.52
CA GLY A 174 7.47 -14.59 32.24
C GLY A 174 6.81 -15.26 31.05
N LYS A 175 5.60 -15.81 31.19
CA LYS A 175 4.92 -16.57 30.10
C LYS A 175 4.05 -15.72 29.20
N TYR A 176 3.63 -14.54 29.66
CA TYR A 176 2.74 -13.66 28.91
C TYR A 176 3.20 -12.20 29.01
N TYR A 177 2.79 -11.41 28.03
CA TYR A 177 2.70 -9.96 28.11
C TYR A 177 1.26 -9.56 28.43
N ILE A 178 1.08 -8.56 29.27
CA ILE A 178 -0.18 -7.85 29.48
C ILE A 178 -0.12 -6.55 28.69
N VAL A 179 -0.97 -6.42 27.68
CA VAL A 179 -0.97 -5.31 26.73
C VAL A 179 -2.11 -4.34 27.04
N ASN A 180 -1.77 -3.05 27.14
CA ASN A 180 -2.72 -1.97 27.41
C ASN A 180 -2.45 -0.77 26.49
N GLY A 181 -3.50 -0.24 25.86
CA GLY A 181 -3.42 0.96 25.03
C GLY A 181 -4.40 0.96 23.87
N ALA A 182 -4.09 1.76 22.84
CA ALA A 182 -4.94 1.87 21.67
C ALA A 182 -4.16 2.17 20.39
N LYS A 183 -4.70 1.71 19.27
CA LYS A 183 -4.18 1.93 17.92
C LYS A 183 -5.25 2.56 17.06
N LYS A 184 -4.85 3.45 16.16
CA LYS A 184 -5.76 4.26 15.34
C LYS A 184 -5.30 4.29 13.89
N TRP A 185 -6.26 4.31 12.98
CA TRP A 185 -6.06 4.26 11.51
C TRP A 185 -5.55 2.91 11.01
N ILE A 186 -5.94 1.82 11.67
CA ILE A 186 -5.46 0.49 11.31
C ILE A 186 -6.25 -0.04 10.13
N THR A 187 -5.66 0.00 8.94
CA THR A 187 -6.25 -0.52 7.70
C THR A 187 -6.58 -2.01 7.84
N ASN A 188 -7.78 -2.40 7.40
CA ASN A 188 -8.37 -3.74 7.52
C ASN A 188 -8.64 -4.25 8.95
N GLY A 189 -8.31 -3.50 10.01
CA GLY A 189 -8.36 -4.01 11.38
C GLY A 189 -9.72 -4.59 11.81
N VAL A 190 -10.82 -4.07 11.28
CA VAL A 190 -12.18 -4.57 11.55
C VAL A 190 -12.38 -6.00 11.04
N TRP A 191 -11.68 -6.40 9.97
CA TRP A 191 -11.77 -7.73 9.37
C TRP A 191 -10.57 -8.63 9.70
N SER A 192 -9.48 -8.08 10.25
CA SER A 192 -8.28 -8.87 10.56
C SER A 192 -8.48 -9.77 11.78
N ASP A 193 -7.97 -11.00 11.68
CA ASP A 193 -7.89 -11.96 12.78
C ASP A 193 -6.60 -11.79 13.58
N PHE A 194 -5.54 -11.32 12.92
CA PHE A 194 -4.22 -11.11 13.49
C PHE A 194 -3.79 -9.64 13.38
N PHE A 195 -3.08 -9.16 14.39
CA PHE A 195 -2.49 -7.84 14.44
C PHE A 195 -0.99 -7.93 14.71
N SER A 196 -0.18 -7.38 13.81
CA SER A 196 1.24 -7.09 14.10
C SER A 196 1.31 -5.75 14.84
N VAL A 197 1.45 -5.77 16.16
CA VAL A 197 1.26 -4.60 17.04
C VAL A 197 2.59 -4.08 17.58
N ALA A 198 2.87 -2.79 17.40
CA ALA A 198 3.99 -2.12 18.05
C ALA A 198 3.62 -1.74 19.50
N VAL A 199 4.43 -2.18 20.45
CA VAL A 199 4.20 -1.98 21.89
C VAL A 199 5.48 -1.54 22.60
N ARG A 200 5.34 -0.88 23.75
CA ARG A 200 6.44 -0.50 24.63
C ARG A 200 6.63 -1.57 25.69
N THR A 201 7.74 -2.30 25.60
CA THR A 201 8.19 -3.29 26.60
C THR A 201 9.32 -2.76 27.49
N GLY A 202 10.02 -1.72 27.04
CA GLY A 202 11.17 -1.13 27.73
C GLY A 202 11.01 0.36 28.03
N GLY A 203 12.15 1.05 28.13
CA GLY A 203 12.22 2.49 28.39
C GLY A 203 11.76 3.39 27.24
N PRO A 204 11.99 4.71 27.30
CA PRO A 204 11.56 5.65 26.26
C PRO A 204 12.30 5.47 24.92
N GLY A 205 11.69 6.00 23.86
CA GLY A 205 12.26 6.02 22.50
C GLY A 205 12.30 4.66 21.80
N MET A 206 13.04 4.61 20.68
CA MET A 206 13.09 3.47 19.75
C MET A 206 13.58 2.17 20.41
N LYS A 207 14.47 2.26 21.41
CA LYS A 207 15.08 1.12 22.10
C LYS A 207 14.15 0.45 23.12
N GLY A 208 12.94 0.96 23.34
CA GLY A 208 11.95 0.33 24.22
C GLY A 208 10.77 -0.30 23.51
N ILE A 209 10.79 -0.33 22.17
CA ILE A 209 9.68 -0.81 21.34
C ILE A 209 9.92 -2.28 20.95
N SER A 210 8.87 -3.09 21.07
CA SER A 210 8.75 -4.46 20.59
C SER A 210 7.58 -4.60 19.62
N MET A 211 7.52 -5.72 18.92
CA MET A 211 6.39 -6.09 18.08
C MET A 211 5.77 -7.38 18.61
N LEU A 212 4.44 -7.42 18.75
CA LEU A 212 3.69 -8.61 19.17
C LEU A 212 2.69 -9.00 18.09
N LEU A 213 2.50 -10.31 17.90
CA LEU A 213 1.37 -10.83 17.14
C LEU A 213 0.17 -11.02 18.10
N ILE A 214 -0.87 -10.21 17.95
CA ILE A 214 -2.06 -10.26 18.81
C ILE A 214 -3.25 -10.79 18.00
N GLU A 215 -3.96 -11.78 18.53
CA GLU A 215 -5.17 -12.31 17.89
C GLU A 215 -6.39 -11.50 18.32
N LYS A 216 -7.29 -11.20 17.38
CA LYS A 216 -8.51 -10.44 17.63
C LYS A 216 -9.43 -11.12 18.65
N THR A 217 -9.35 -12.44 18.78
CA THR A 217 -10.15 -13.24 19.72
C THR A 217 -9.65 -13.19 21.15
N PHE A 218 -8.47 -12.62 21.41
CA PHE A 218 -7.97 -12.52 22.78
C PHE A 218 -8.86 -11.60 23.62
N PRO A 219 -9.22 -11.99 24.86
CA PRO A 219 -10.02 -11.14 25.75
C PRO A 219 -9.37 -9.77 25.96
N GLY A 220 -10.20 -8.72 25.96
CA GLY A 220 -9.74 -7.33 26.10
C GLY A 220 -9.38 -6.63 24.79
N VAL A 221 -9.45 -7.33 23.64
CA VAL A 221 -9.31 -6.72 22.32
C VAL A 221 -10.68 -6.26 21.81
N GLU A 222 -10.82 -4.96 21.55
CA GLU A 222 -12.00 -4.44 20.86
C GLU A 222 -11.60 -3.69 19.59
N VAL A 223 -12.46 -3.75 18.57
CA VAL A 223 -12.25 -3.05 17.30
C VAL A 223 -13.48 -2.25 16.92
N ARG A 224 -13.26 -1.05 16.40
CA ARG A 224 -14.33 -0.21 15.84
C ARG A 224 -13.87 0.45 14.55
N LYS A 225 -14.70 0.36 13.51
CA LYS A 225 -14.45 1.04 12.24
C LYS A 225 -14.46 2.56 12.41
N ILE A 226 -13.58 3.24 11.68
CA ILE A 226 -13.48 4.69 11.59
C ILE A 226 -13.95 5.12 10.20
N GLU A 227 -14.88 6.07 10.13
CA GLU A 227 -15.29 6.67 8.87
C GLU A 227 -14.27 7.71 8.41
N THR A 228 -13.85 7.61 7.15
CA THR A 228 -12.86 8.47 6.50
C THR A 228 -13.46 9.14 5.27
N GLN A 229 -12.89 10.28 4.85
CA GLN A 229 -13.38 11.01 3.68
C GLN A 229 -13.27 10.21 2.36
N GLY A 230 -12.28 9.34 2.26
CA GLY A 230 -12.00 8.44 1.14
C GLY A 230 -11.45 7.12 1.66
N MET A 231 -11.15 6.17 0.78
CA MET A 231 -10.70 4.82 1.14
C MET A 231 -11.73 4.06 1.99
N ARG A 232 -13.03 4.33 1.83
CA ARG A 232 -14.08 3.87 2.76
C ARG A 232 -14.16 2.35 2.88
N VAL A 233 -13.86 1.66 1.79
CA VAL A 233 -13.83 0.20 1.68
C VAL A 233 -12.61 -0.41 2.39
N SER A 234 -11.58 0.36 2.76
CA SER A 234 -10.33 -0.15 3.35
C SER A 234 -10.46 -0.58 4.82
N GLY A 235 -11.52 -0.16 5.51
CA GLY A 235 -11.78 -0.54 6.90
C GLY A 235 -10.76 0.01 7.89
N SER A 236 -10.42 1.30 7.80
CA SER A 236 -9.64 1.98 8.84
C SER A 236 -10.30 1.77 10.21
N THR A 237 -9.49 1.35 11.18
CA THR A 237 -10.00 0.81 12.45
C THR A 237 -9.31 1.46 13.65
N TYR A 238 -10.07 1.64 14.72
CA TYR A 238 -9.59 1.90 16.06
C TYR A 238 -9.57 0.59 16.83
N ILE A 239 -8.45 0.27 17.48
CA ILE A 239 -8.27 -0.97 18.24
C ILE A 239 -7.90 -0.58 19.67
N THR A 240 -8.57 -1.16 20.66
CA THR A 240 -8.22 -1.03 22.08
C THR A 240 -7.71 -2.36 22.61
N PHE A 241 -6.78 -2.25 23.56
CA PHE A 241 -6.25 -3.38 24.33
C PHE A 241 -6.44 -3.03 25.80
N ASP A 242 -7.25 -3.81 26.50
CA ASP A 242 -7.49 -3.71 27.94
C ASP A 242 -7.08 -5.02 28.62
N ASP A 243 -5.95 -4.99 29.34
CA ASP A 243 -5.32 -6.14 29.99
C ASP A 243 -5.22 -7.41 29.12
N VAL A 244 -4.90 -7.23 27.84
CA VAL A 244 -4.84 -8.33 26.87
C VAL A 244 -3.64 -9.21 27.16
N LYS A 245 -3.89 -10.48 27.47
CA LYS A 245 -2.88 -11.48 27.81
C LYS A 245 -2.34 -12.17 26.54
N VAL A 246 -1.13 -11.79 26.13
CA VAL A 246 -0.47 -12.27 24.90
C VAL A 246 0.68 -13.22 25.26
N PRO A 247 0.76 -14.44 24.70
CA PRO A 247 1.88 -15.34 24.96
C PRO A 247 3.23 -14.77 24.52
N VAL A 248 4.32 -15.07 25.23
CA VAL A 248 5.67 -14.56 24.87
C VAL A 248 6.18 -15.11 23.54
N GLU A 249 5.72 -16.29 23.12
CA GLU A 249 6.03 -16.87 21.81
C GLU A 249 5.45 -16.06 20.64
N ASN A 250 4.46 -15.20 20.89
CA ASN A 250 3.91 -14.29 19.89
C ASN A 250 4.78 -13.02 19.69
N LEU A 251 5.93 -12.92 20.35
CA LEU A 251 6.91 -11.87 20.08
C LEU A 251 7.42 -11.98 18.64
N ILE A 252 7.35 -10.87 17.90
CA ILE A 252 7.85 -10.75 16.53
C ILE A 252 9.27 -10.21 16.61
N GLY A 253 10.26 -11.07 16.37
CA GLY A 253 11.67 -10.76 16.52
C GLY A 253 12.11 -10.73 17.97
N GLU A 254 12.97 -9.77 18.31
CA GLU A 254 13.55 -9.64 19.65
C GLU A 254 12.90 -8.52 20.45
N GLU A 255 12.80 -8.73 21.76
CA GLU A 255 12.31 -7.73 22.70
C GLU A 255 13.18 -6.47 22.62
N ASN A 256 12.55 -5.29 22.61
CA ASN A 256 13.19 -3.98 22.48
C ASN A 256 13.90 -3.74 21.13
N LYS A 257 13.70 -4.61 20.12
CA LYS A 257 14.19 -4.45 18.74
C LYS A 257 13.07 -4.22 17.72
N GLY A 258 11.83 -4.01 18.18
CA GLY A 258 10.65 -3.85 17.33
C GLY A 258 10.74 -2.66 16.38
N PHE A 259 11.39 -1.56 16.74
CA PHE A 259 11.56 -0.42 15.82
C PHE A 259 12.34 -0.80 14.55
N LYS A 260 13.36 -1.67 14.67
CA LYS A 260 14.11 -2.16 13.51
C LYS A 260 13.22 -3.03 12.62
N THR A 261 12.43 -3.91 13.22
CA THR A 261 11.44 -4.75 12.53
C THR A 261 10.39 -3.95 11.76
N ILE A 262 9.98 -2.80 12.30
CA ILE A 262 9.04 -1.89 11.64
C ILE A 262 9.67 -1.24 10.41
N VAL A 263 10.86 -0.64 10.55
CA VAL A 263 11.47 0.14 9.46
C VAL A 263 11.96 -0.71 8.30
N THR A 264 12.24 -2.01 8.50
CA THR A 264 12.62 -2.93 7.42
C THR A 264 11.48 -3.14 6.42
N ASN A 265 10.22 -2.94 6.83
CA ASN A 265 9.06 -3.11 5.96
C ASN A 265 8.62 -1.81 5.24
N PHE A 266 9.00 -0.65 5.74
CA PHE A 266 8.50 0.63 5.25
C PHE A 266 8.91 0.97 3.81
N ASN A 267 10.05 0.48 3.33
CA ASN A 267 10.45 0.75 1.94
C ASN A 267 9.55 0.02 0.95
N HIS A 268 9.20 -1.24 1.22
CA HIS A 268 8.24 -2.00 0.42
C HIS A 268 6.85 -1.37 0.48
N GLU A 269 6.36 -1.01 1.68
CA GLU A 269 5.09 -0.29 1.84
C GLU A 269 5.05 1.00 0.99
N ARG A 270 6.12 1.80 1.04
CA ARG A 270 6.19 3.07 0.30
C ARG A 270 6.23 2.86 -1.21
N LEU A 271 6.91 1.83 -1.71
CA LEU A 271 6.87 1.48 -3.13
C LEU A 271 5.44 1.14 -3.57
N GLY A 272 4.67 0.44 -2.75
CA GLY A 272 3.24 0.21 -2.99
C GLY A 272 2.43 1.51 -3.04
N VAL A 273 2.64 2.43 -2.09
CA VAL A 273 1.97 3.75 -2.07
C VAL A 273 2.33 4.57 -3.32
N ILE A 274 3.60 4.57 -3.72
CA ILE A 274 4.08 5.26 -4.94
C ILE A 274 3.39 4.67 -6.17
N GLY A 275 3.40 3.35 -6.31
CA GLY A 275 2.79 2.66 -7.44
C GLY A 275 1.30 2.97 -7.59
N GLN A 276 0.56 2.95 -6.47
CA GLN A 276 -0.83 3.32 -6.44
C GLN A 276 -1.07 4.79 -6.84
N ALA A 277 -0.28 5.73 -6.31
CA ALA A 277 -0.39 7.15 -6.64
C ALA A 277 -0.10 7.43 -8.13
N VAL A 278 0.92 6.79 -8.69
CA VAL A 278 1.27 6.89 -10.12
C VAL A 278 0.13 6.34 -10.98
N ARG A 279 -0.40 5.15 -10.66
CA ARG A 279 -1.48 4.56 -11.45
C ARG A 279 -2.78 5.35 -11.35
N PHE A 280 -3.12 5.90 -10.19
CA PHE A 280 -4.28 6.79 -10.06
C PHE A 280 -4.10 8.11 -10.80
N SER A 281 -2.89 8.69 -10.80
CA SER A 281 -2.58 9.86 -11.64
C SER A 281 -2.85 9.57 -13.12
N ARG A 282 -2.43 8.38 -13.57
CA ARG A 282 -2.68 7.90 -14.93
C ARG A 282 -4.17 7.69 -15.23
N LEU A 283 -4.92 7.09 -14.31
CA LEU A 283 -6.35 6.88 -14.47
C LEU A 283 -7.13 8.21 -14.51
N LEU A 284 -6.75 9.18 -13.68
CA LEU A 284 -7.31 10.53 -13.71
C LEU A 284 -7.07 11.22 -15.05
N TYR A 285 -5.87 11.06 -15.61
CA TYR A 285 -5.56 11.51 -16.96
C TYR A 285 -6.41 10.78 -18.01
N GLU A 286 -6.52 9.46 -17.92
CA GLU A 286 -7.26 8.63 -18.88
C GLU A 286 -8.74 9.03 -18.93
N GLU A 287 -9.38 9.16 -17.78
CA GLU A 287 -10.78 9.60 -17.67
C GLU A 287 -10.96 11.03 -18.19
N SER A 288 -10.01 11.93 -17.91
CA SER A 288 -10.01 13.30 -18.43
C SER A 288 -9.90 13.32 -19.96
N MET A 289 -9.03 12.50 -20.53
CA MET A 289 -8.85 12.40 -21.98
C MET A 289 -10.12 11.86 -22.65
N LYS A 290 -10.73 10.80 -22.09
CA LYS A 290 -12.01 10.26 -22.58
C LYS A 290 -13.09 11.33 -22.56
N TYR A 291 -13.28 12.01 -21.43
CA TYR A 291 -14.31 13.03 -21.28
C TYR A 291 -14.08 14.24 -22.19
N ALA A 292 -12.81 14.62 -22.39
CA ALA A 292 -12.48 15.76 -23.24
C ALA A 292 -12.82 15.53 -24.73
N HIS A 293 -12.90 14.27 -25.18
CA HIS A 293 -13.21 13.90 -26.56
C HIS A 293 -14.71 13.82 -26.90
N VAL A 294 -15.56 13.97 -25.90
CA VAL A 294 -17.01 13.71 -25.99
C VAL A 294 -17.83 14.84 -25.39
N ARG A 295 -17.25 15.68 -24.52
CA ARG A 295 -17.91 16.87 -24.01
C ARG A 295 -17.65 18.06 -24.94
N GLU A 296 -18.71 18.77 -25.29
CA GLU A 296 -18.65 19.99 -26.09
C GLU A 296 -19.00 21.23 -25.26
N THR A 297 -18.27 22.32 -25.53
CA THR A 297 -18.53 23.68 -25.03
C THR A 297 -18.12 24.68 -26.11
N PHE A 298 -18.87 25.77 -26.24
CA PHE A 298 -18.58 26.83 -27.22
C PHE A 298 -18.38 26.30 -28.66
N GLY A 299 -19.18 25.30 -29.05
CA GLY A 299 -19.16 24.71 -30.40
C GLY A 299 -17.97 23.80 -30.72
N LYS A 300 -17.16 23.42 -29.73
CA LYS A 300 -16.01 22.52 -29.89
C LYS A 300 -15.93 21.50 -28.77
N LYS A 301 -15.28 20.36 -29.01
CA LYS A 301 -14.93 19.40 -27.96
C LYS A 301 -13.96 20.04 -26.97
N LEU A 302 -13.99 19.62 -25.71
CA LEU A 302 -13.08 20.16 -24.69
C LEU A 302 -11.61 20.01 -25.11
N VAL A 303 -11.22 18.88 -25.70
CA VAL A 303 -9.84 18.63 -26.16
C VAL A 303 -9.36 19.63 -27.22
N GLU A 304 -10.27 20.33 -27.91
CA GLU A 304 -9.95 21.34 -28.93
C GLU A 304 -9.59 22.70 -28.32
N HIS A 305 -9.83 22.91 -27.02
CA HIS A 305 -9.42 24.13 -26.31
C HIS A 305 -7.97 24.01 -25.80
N ASP A 306 -7.13 25.01 -26.08
CA ASP A 306 -5.69 25.01 -25.70
C ASP A 306 -5.46 24.78 -24.20
N VAL A 307 -6.29 25.42 -23.36
CA VAL A 307 -6.20 25.31 -21.90
C VAL A 307 -6.44 23.88 -21.39
N ILE A 308 -7.25 23.09 -22.11
CA ILE A 308 -7.50 21.68 -21.77
C ILE A 308 -6.31 20.83 -22.19
N ARG A 309 -5.77 21.04 -23.39
CA ARG A 309 -4.55 20.35 -23.84
C ARG A 309 -3.36 20.62 -22.92
N MET A 310 -3.21 21.85 -22.44
CA MET A 310 -2.16 22.22 -21.48
C MET A 310 -2.28 21.41 -20.18
N LYS A 311 -3.49 21.27 -19.62
CA LYS A 311 -3.73 20.47 -18.41
C LYS A 311 -3.35 19.00 -18.62
N LEU A 312 -3.85 18.40 -19.71
CA LEU A 312 -3.56 17.02 -20.08
C LEU A 312 -2.05 16.79 -20.27
N ALA A 313 -1.35 17.70 -20.94
CA ALA A 313 0.09 17.61 -21.14
C ALA A 313 0.86 17.62 -19.81
N GLN A 314 0.49 18.49 -18.86
CA GLN A 314 1.14 18.55 -17.54
C GLN A 314 0.85 17.32 -16.68
N MET A 315 -0.38 16.79 -16.72
CA MET A 315 -0.73 15.54 -16.05
C MET A 315 0.11 14.36 -16.58
N ALA A 316 0.21 14.23 -17.90
CA ALA A 316 1.02 13.19 -18.53
C ALA A 316 2.51 13.32 -18.17
N ALA A 317 3.09 14.52 -18.30
CA ALA A 317 4.51 14.73 -18.02
C ALA A 317 4.90 14.37 -16.58
N LYS A 318 4.08 14.77 -15.60
CA LYS A 318 4.32 14.44 -14.19
C LYS A 318 4.17 12.95 -13.91
N THR A 319 3.14 12.33 -14.48
CA THR A 319 2.87 10.89 -14.31
C THR A 319 4.00 10.05 -14.90
N GLU A 320 4.47 10.36 -16.11
CA GLU A 320 5.58 9.64 -16.75
C GLU A 320 6.90 9.83 -15.99
N ALA A 321 7.18 11.03 -15.47
CA ALA A 321 8.37 11.26 -14.66
C ALA A 321 8.38 10.39 -13.39
N ALA A 322 7.24 10.31 -12.69
CA ALA A 322 7.09 9.47 -11.50
C ALA A 322 7.14 7.97 -11.84
N GLN A 323 6.53 7.53 -12.96
CA GLN A 323 6.57 6.14 -13.43
C GLN A 323 8.01 5.68 -13.68
N ASN A 324 8.79 6.45 -14.44
CA ASN A 324 10.16 6.04 -14.80
C ASN A 324 11.07 5.99 -13.56
N TRP A 325 10.91 6.91 -12.60
CA TRP A 325 11.65 6.84 -11.33
C TRP A 325 11.21 5.63 -10.50
N LEU A 326 9.91 5.32 -10.45
CA LEU A 326 9.40 4.14 -9.75
C LEU A 326 9.99 2.85 -10.34
N GLU A 327 9.93 2.67 -11.65
CA GLU A 327 10.47 1.48 -12.32
C GLU A 327 11.97 1.32 -12.05
N ASN A 328 12.73 2.43 -12.07
CA ASN A 328 14.13 2.40 -11.68
C ASN A 328 14.33 1.92 -10.23
N LEU A 329 13.54 2.43 -9.28
CA LEU A 329 13.65 2.02 -7.88
C LEU A 329 13.25 0.57 -7.66
N ILE A 330 12.23 0.06 -8.36
CA ILE A 330 11.84 -1.35 -8.30
C ILE A 330 13.01 -2.22 -8.80
N TYR A 331 13.61 -1.87 -9.93
CA TYR A 331 14.77 -2.59 -10.46
C TYR A 331 15.95 -2.62 -9.48
N GLN A 332 16.29 -1.47 -8.87
CA GLN A 332 17.37 -1.41 -7.88
C GLN A 332 17.03 -2.23 -6.62
N TYR A 333 15.77 -2.17 -6.16
CA TYR A 333 15.30 -2.92 -4.99
C TYR A 333 15.38 -4.43 -5.21
N ASP A 334 15.01 -4.89 -6.41
CA ASP A 334 15.08 -6.31 -6.77
C ASP A 334 16.52 -6.81 -6.92
N ALA A 335 17.39 -6.00 -7.53
CA ALA A 335 18.80 -6.34 -7.78
C ALA A 335 19.71 -6.28 -6.55
N MET A 336 19.45 -5.41 -5.56
CA MET A 336 20.29 -5.23 -4.37
C MET A 336 19.96 -6.22 -3.26
N GLU A 337 20.95 -6.71 -2.52
CA GLU A 337 20.70 -7.46 -1.28
C GLU A 337 19.90 -6.63 -0.26
N GLU A 338 19.12 -7.28 0.60
CA GLU A 338 18.13 -6.60 1.46
C GLU A 338 18.74 -5.47 2.30
N GLN A 339 19.89 -5.71 2.94
CA GLN A 339 20.57 -4.70 3.76
C GLN A 339 21.12 -3.54 2.93
N GLU A 340 21.59 -3.82 1.71
CA GLU A 340 22.06 -2.79 0.79
C GLU A 340 20.90 -1.93 0.30
N ALA A 341 19.81 -2.54 -0.16
CA ALA A 341 18.60 -1.86 -0.61
C ALA A 341 18.04 -0.95 0.49
N MET A 342 17.98 -1.46 1.73
CA MET A 342 17.56 -0.68 2.89
C MET A 342 18.43 0.55 3.13
N MET A 343 19.75 0.41 3.02
CA MET A 343 20.69 1.50 3.23
C MET A 343 20.61 2.54 2.10
N ARG A 344 20.68 2.09 0.84
CA ARG A 344 20.84 2.97 -0.32
C ARG A 344 19.54 3.60 -0.81
N LEU A 345 18.43 2.87 -0.76
CA LEU A 345 17.19 3.29 -1.44
C LEU A 345 16.22 4.04 -0.54
N GLY A 346 16.38 3.98 0.80
CA GLY A 346 15.43 4.59 1.74
C GLY A 346 15.21 6.09 1.50
N GLY A 347 16.26 6.83 1.14
CA GLY A 347 16.15 8.26 0.81
C GLY A 347 15.40 8.50 -0.50
N ALA A 348 15.79 7.82 -1.58
CA ALA A 348 15.17 7.97 -2.89
C ALA A 348 13.69 7.54 -2.92
N ILE A 349 13.35 6.44 -2.23
CA ILE A 349 11.96 5.99 -2.06
C ILE A 349 11.14 7.04 -1.31
N ALA A 350 11.69 7.65 -0.25
CA ALA A 350 10.99 8.72 0.46
C ALA A 350 10.75 9.94 -0.44
N GLY A 351 11.77 10.39 -1.18
CA GLY A 351 11.63 11.51 -2.13
C GLY A 351 10.56 11.24 -3.21
N LEU A 352 10.56 10.04 -3.80
CA LEU A 352 9.56 9.67 -4.79
C LEU A 352 8.15 9.52 -4.18
N LYS A 353 8.02 9.04 -2.94
CA LYS A 353 6.73 8.98 -2.23
C LYS A 353 6.09 10.37 -2.17
N GLY A 354 6.85 11.39 -1.76
CA GLY A 354 6.36 12.78 -1.73
C GLY A 354 6.02 13.30 -3.13
N LEU A 355 6.88 13.07 -4.14
CA LEU A 355 6.61 13.51 -5.51
C LEU A 355 5.37 12.83 -6.12
N ALA A 356 5.19 11.53 -5.87
CA ALA A 356 4.08 10.75 -6.41
C ALA A 356 2.74 11.17 -5.81
N SER A 357 2.68 11.46 -4.50
CA SER A 357 1.46 11.97 -3.87
C SER A 357 1.09 13.37 -4.39
N GLN A 358 2.06 14.28 -4.54
CA GLN A 358 1.85 15.59 -5.14
C GLN A 358 1.43 15.52 -6.61
N THR A 359 1.95 14.53 -7.35
CA THR A 359 1.54 14.27 -8.73
C THR A 359 0.09 13.83 -8.80
N MET A 360 -0.34 12.93 -7.91
CA MET A 360 -1.75 12.53 -7.83
C MET A 360 -2.65 13.69 -7.43
N GLU A 361 -2.26 14.51 -6.45
CA GLU A 361 -3.03 15.69 -6.04
C GLU A 361 -3.24 16.65 -7.23
N TYR A 362 -2.16 16.93 -7.97
CA TYR A 362 -2.23 17.76 -9.17
C TYR A 362 -3.19 17.17 -10.22
N CYS A 363 -3.05 15.87 -10.50
CA CYS A 363 -3.89 15.19 -11.49
C CYS A 363 -5.36 15.12 -11.04
N ALA A 364 -5.62 14.92 -9.76
CA ALA A 364 -6.97 14.84 -9.21
C ALA A 364 -7.67 16.20 -9.31
N ARG A 365 -6.96 17.28 -8.95
CA ARG A 365 -7.45 18.65 -9.11
C ARG A 365 -7.75 18.97 -10.57
N GLU A 366 -6.84 18.65 -11.48
CA GLU A 366 -7.02 18.99 -12.89
C GLU A 366 -8.10 18.15 -13.58
N ALA A 367 -8.18 16.86 -13.27
CA ALA A 367 -9.28 16.02 -13.72
C ALA A 367 -10.62 16.55 -13.20
N SER A 368 -10.68 16.95 -11.93
CA SER A 368 -11.88 17.57 -11.36
C SER A 368 -12.31 18.82 -12.12
N GLN A 369 -11.36 19.69 -12.48
CA GLN A 369 -11.65 20.89 -13.28
C GLN A 369 -12.09 20.57 -14.72
N ILE A 370 -11.50 19.55 -15.37
CA ILE A 370 -11.90 19.11 -16.71
C ILE A 370 -13.33 18.56 -16.70
N PHE A 371 -13.72 17.84 -15.65
CA PHE A 371 -15.08 17.30 -15.49
C PHE A 371 -16.12 18.34 -15.05
N GLY A 372 -15.69 19.47 -14.47
CA GLY A 372 -16.58 20.51 -13.95
C GLY A 372 -17.53 19.95 -12.89
N GLY A 373 -18.81 20.34 -12.91
CA GLY A 373 -19.78 19.89 -11.91
C GLY A 373 -19.94 18.36 -11.77
N LEU A 374 -19.56 17.58 -12.77
CA LEU A 374 -19.61 16.11 -12.70
C LEU A 374 -18.62 15.51 -11.69
N SER A 375 -17.49 16.17 -11.43
CA SER A 375 -16.52 15.70 -10.41
C SER A 375 -16.95 15.99 -8.98
N TYR A 376 -17.98 16.82 -8.79
CA TYR A 376 -18.55 17.13 -7.48
C TYR A 376 -19.69 16.18 -7.09
N THR A 377 -20.23 15.44 -8.05
CA THR A 377 -21.34 14.50 -7.83
C THR A 377 -20.79 13.09 -7.66
N ARG A 378 -21.23 12.38 -6.61
CA ARG A 378 -20.87 10.96 -6.41
C ARG A 378 -21.49 10.08 -7.50
N GLY A 379 -20.68 9.15 -8.02
CA GLY A 379 -21.09 8.19 -9.04
C GLY A 379 -21.26 8.79 -10.44
N GLY A 380 -21.93 8.05 -11.32
CA GLY A 380 -22.15 8.46 -12.71
C GLY A 380 -20.84 8.69 -13.47
N ARG A 381 -20.89 9.53 -14.50
CA ARG A 381 -19.76 9.72 -15.44
C ARG A 381 -18.50 10.28 -14.77
N GLY A 382 -18.63 11.11 -13.73
CA GLY A 382 -17.51 11.70 -13.00
C GLY A 382 -17.08 10.90 -11.76
N GLY A 383 -17.72 9.75 -11.48
CA GLY A 383 -17.59 9.04 -10.22
C GLY A 383 -16.17 8.60 -9.86
N VAL A 384 -15.38 8.15 -10.86
CA VAL A 384 -13.96 7.80 -10.65
C VAL A 384 -13.15 9.02 -10.23
N VAL A 385 -13.34 10.16 -10.90
CA VAL A 385 -12.63 11.41 -10.58
C VAL A 385 -13.02 11.92 -9.21
N GLU A 386 -14.31 11.95 -8.89
CA GLU A 386 -14.82 12.34 -7.57
C GLU A 386 -14.23 11.47 -6.46
N ARG A 387 -14.23 10.15 -6.65
CA ARG A 387 -13.73 9.20 -5.66
C ARG A 387 -12.23 9.35 -5.43
N LEU A 388 -11.44 9.35 -6.50
CA LEU A 388 -9.99 9.51 -6.38
C LEU A 388 -9.60 10.88 -5.81
N TYR A 389 -10.38 11.94 -6.07
CA TYR A 389 -10.18 13.26 -5.45
C TYR A 389 -10.30 13.20 -3.92
N ARG A 390 -11.30 12.49 -3.38
CA ARG A 390 -11.43 12.28 -1.92
C ARG A 390 -10.30 11.44 -1.33
N GLU A 391 -9.70 10.56 -2.13
CA GLU A 391 -8.67 9.61 -1.71
C GLU A 391 -7.25 10.19 -1.69
N VAL A 392 -7.01 11.37 -2.27
CA VAL A 392 -5.68 12.02 -2.33
C VAL A 392 -4.96 12.05 -0.97
N ARG A 393 -5.65 12.46 0.10
CA ARG A 393 -5.02 12.59 1.42
C ARG A 393 -4.58 11.26 2.01
N ALA A 394 -5.21 10.16 1.60
CA ALA A 394 -4.79 8.83 2.03
C ALA A 394 -3.49 8.37 1.36
N LEU A 395 -3.00 9.03 0.30
CA LEU A 395 -1.64 8.77 -0.21
C LEU A 395 -0.64 9.85 0.21
N ALA A 396 -1.11 11.08 0.48
CA ALA A 396 -0.26 12.16 0.97
C ALA A 396 0.20 11.99 2.43
N ILE A 397 -0.62 11.40 3.31
CA ILE A 397 -0.37 11.38 4.76
C ILE A 397 0.27 10.07 5.27
N PRO A 398 -0.34 8.88 5.13
CA PRO A 398 0.23 7.65 5.67
C PRO A 398 1.45 7.17 4.86
N GLY A 399 2.20 6.20 5.40
CA GLY A 399 3.55 5.84 4.93
C GLY A 399 4.63 6.89 5.22
N GLY A 400 4.24 7.95 5.95
CA GLY A 400 4.99 9.17 6.23
C GLY A 400 4.44 10.36 5.44
N SER A 401 4.16 11.49 6.12
CA SER A 401 3.65 12.69 5.43
C SER A 401 4.69 13.24 4.45
N GLU A 402 4.26 14.05 3.50
CA GLU A 402 5.13 14.65 2.49
C GLU A 402 6.33 15.38 3.14
N GLU A 403 6.11 16.13 4.21
CA GLU A 403 7.16 16.85 4.95
C GLU A 403 8.19 15.87 5.53
N ILE A 404 7.71 14.80 6.17
CA ILE A 404 8.57 13.75 6.75
C ILE A 404 9.33 13.01 5.64
N MET A 405 8.72 12.79 4.49
CA MET A 405 9.34 12.09 3.36
C MET A 405 10.42 12.91 2.67
N PHE A 406 10.19 14.20 2.43
CA PHE A 406 11.22 15.06 1.84
C PHE A 406 12.39 15.28 2.81
N ASP A 407 12.12 15.49 4.09
CA ASP A 407 13.17 15.57 5.12
C ASP A 407 13.96 14.25 5.23
N LEU A 408 13.26 13.10 5.29
CA LEU A 408 13.89 11.79 5.33
C LEU A 408 14.75 11.52 4.09
N SER A 409 14.28 11.95 2.91
CA SER A 409 14.99 11.80 1.64
C SER A 409 16.40 12.39 1.73
N ILE A 410 16.49 13.64 2.17
CA ILE A 410 17.78 14.34 2.29
C ILE A 410 18.61 13.78 3.44
N ARG A 411 18.03 13.56 4.63
CA ARG A 411 18.76 13.02 5.78
C ARG A 411 19.36 11.65 5.52
N GLN A 412 18.67 10.77 4.79
CA GLN A 412 19.22 9.46 4.42
C GLN A 412 20.28 9.58 3.34
N ALA A 413 20.08 10.44 2.33
CA ALA A 413 21.08 10.67 1.31
C ALA A 413 22.41 11.14 1.92
N LEU A 414 22.38 12.11 2.84
CA LEU A 414 23.58 12.59 3.54
C LEU A 414 24.29 11.47 4.30
N LYS A 415 23.57 10.71 5.13
CA LYS A 415 24.13 9.60 5.92
C LYS A 415 24.79 8.53 5.05
N VAL A 416 24.16 8.16 3.94
CA VAL A 416 24.71 7.17 3.02
C VAL A 416 25.98 7.69 2.36
N HIS A 417 26.00 8.94 1.91
CA HIS A 417 27.18 9.51 1.24
C HIS A 417 28.33 9.73 2.21
N GLU A 418 28.06 10.16 3.45
CA GLU A 418 29.06 10.20 4.52
C GLU A 418 29.66 8.81 4.78
N PHE A 419 28.81 7.77 4.88
CA PHE A 419 29.26 6.39 5.04
C PHE A 419 30.12 5.91 3.87
N LEU A 420 29.82 6.36 2.64
CA LEU A 420 30.60 6.07 1.43
C LEU A 420 31.83 6.98 1.25
N GLY A 421 32.11 7.88 2.20
CA GLY A 421 33.31 8.71 2.20
C GLY A 421 33.21 10.03 1.44
N ALA A 422 32.00 10.50 1.10
CA ALA A 422 31.81 11.84 0.57
C ALA A 422 32.24 12.91 1.59
N LYS A 423 32.93 13.94 1.10
CA LYS A 423 33.25 15.15 1.88
C LYS A 423 32.37 16.27 1.35
N LEU A 424 31.22 16.48 2.01
CA LEU A 424 30.26 17.54 1.67
C LEU A 424 30.61 18.86 2.33
#